data_AF-A0A7R9QWB2-F1
#
_entry.id   AF-A0A7R9QWB2-F1
#
_cell.length_a   1.000
_cell.length_b   1.000
_cell.length_c   1.000
_cell.angle_alpha   90.00
_cell.angle_beta   90.00
_cell.angle_gamma   90.00
#
_symmetry.space_group_name_H-M   'P 1'
#
loop_
_entity.id
_entity.type
_entity.pdbx_description
1 polymer ?
#
loop_
_entity_poly.entity_id
_entity_poly.type
_entity_poly.pdbx_seq_one_letter_code
_entity_poly.pdbx_strand_id
1 'polypeptide(L)'
;MRTRQQKYFAFVFMAHLTHNNANYAGYADLPVYTLLSQLFDNNLLNDTILFLYSDHGIRFGKMRSTASGTLEERLPFVYIYLPQSYKSDSIDKYLRINSRRLTTPFDIYATLRHIAKGKAEPNLSHGMSLFNEIPVNRSCDSEQISEHWCTCAQQHNQIKSYENITFIANFIVSEVNRLLMPVSQLCHKLVFNKIHSAFESQRNETHYQKYYLIKLIVKPSYAVFEATVRKMFDKLKIIGDISRINKYG
;
A
#
# COMPACT_ATOMS: atom_id res chain seq x y z
N MET A 1 29.39 -15.75 -26.57
CA MET A 1 28.47 -15.87 -25.41
C MET A 1 29.17 -15.26 -24.20
N ARG A 2 28.61 -14.22 -23.57
CA ARG A 2 29.15 -13.73 -22.28
C ARG A 2 28.93 -14.85 -21.25
N THR A 3 30.00 -15.34 -20.65
CA THR A 3 29.93 -16.33 -19.58
C THR A 3 29.16 -15.73 -18.39
N ARG A 4 28.09 -16.40 -17.95
CA ARG A 4 27.20 -16.03 -16.83
C ARG A 4 27.88 -16.15 -15.45
N GLN A 5 29.13 -15.72 -15.30
CA GLN A 5 29.87 -15.91 -14.05
C GLN A 5 29.68 -14.75 -13.05
N GLN A 6 29.12 -13.62 -13.46
CA GLN A 6 28.91 -12.48 -12.58
C GLN A 6 27.52 -12.49 -11.95
N LYS A 7 27.46 -12.46 -10.62
CA LYS A 7 26.22 -12.22 -9.86
C LYS A 7 25.72 -10.81 -10.17
N TYR A 8 24.43 -10.68 -10.46
CA TYR A 8 23.81 -9.39 -10.74
C TYR A 8 22.44 -9.28 -10.07
N PHE A 9 21.97 -8.05 -9.93
CA PHE A 9 20.61 -7.71 -9.52
C PHE A 9 19.97 -6.91 -10.65
N ALA A 10 18.78 -7.33 -11.09
CA ALA A 10 18.01 -6.64 -12.12
C ALA A 10 16.70 -6.14 -11.51
N PHE A 11 16.38 -4.87 -11.76
CA PHE A 11 15.15 -4.24 -11.32
C PHE A 11 14.45 -3.62 -12.53
N VAL A 12 13.23 -4.09 -12.81
CA VAL A 12 12.39 -3.59 -13.90
C VAL A 12 11.07 -3.13 -13.30
N PHE A 13 10.67 -1.90 -13.60
CA PHE A 13 9.44 -1.29 -13.10
C PHE A 13 8.61 -0.74 -14.26
N MET A 14 7.40 -1.26 -14.43
CA MET A 14 6.47 -0.83 -15.48
C MET A 14 5.37 0.05 -14.88
N ALA A 15 5.48 1.36 -15.07
CA ALA A 15 4.62 2.32 -14.38
C ALA A 15 3.34 2.73 -15.12
N HIS A 16 3.18 2.41 -16.42
CA HIS A 16 2.14 3.05 -17.24
C HIS A 16 0.90 2.20 -17.48
N LEU A 17 1.07 0.90 -17.74
CA LEU A 17 0.03 0.10 -18.35
C LEU A 17 -1.26 0.05 -17.50
N THR A 18 -1.14 -0.26 -16.22
CA THR A 18 -2.29 -0.42 -15.32
C THR A 18 -2.58 0.82 -14.47
N HIS A 19 -1.74 1.86 -14.55
CA HIS A 19 -1.75 2.99 -13.63
C HIS A 19 -3.09 3.74 -13.62
N ASN A 20 -3.70 3.89 -14.80
CA ASN A 20 -4.95 4.64 -14.93
C ASN A 20 -6.19 3.78 -15.17
N ASN A 21 -6.01 2.51 -15.53
CA ASN A 21 -7.10 1.61 -15.85
C ASN A 21 -6.70 0.17 -15.55
N ALA A 22 -7.33 -0.43 -14.53
CA ALA A 22 -7.08 -1.82 -14.16
C ALA A 22 -7.37 -2.80 -15.31
N ASN A 23 -8.29 -2.48 -16.23
CA ASN A 23 -8.61 -3.34 -17.37
C ASN A 23 -7.44 -3.48 -18.36
N TYR A 24 -6.46 -2.57 -18.33
CA TYR A 24 -5.28 -2.66 -19.18
C TYR A 24 -4.30 -3.75 -18.72
N ALA A 25 -4.52 -4.35 -17.55
CA ALA A 25 -3.76 -5.53 -17.12
C ALA A 25 -3.85 -6.68 -18.13
N GLY A 26 -5.00 -6.82 -18.82
CA GLY A 26 -5.17 -7.84 -19.88
C GLY A 26 -4.20 -7.69 -21.06
N TYR A 27 -3.72 -6.47 -21.34
CA TYR A 27 -2.69 -6.26 -22.38
C TYR A 27 -1.30 -6.76 -21.97
N ALA A 28 -1.05 -6.90 -20.66
CA ALA A 28 0.20 -7.46 -20.14
C ALA A 28 0.18 -8.98 -20.04
N ASP A 29 -1.00 -9.62 -20.09
CA ASP A 29 -1.14 -11.05 -19.82
C ASP A 29 -0.25 -11.91 -20.74
N LEU A 30 -0.44 -11.81 -22.06
CA LEU A 30 0.36 -12.57 -23.04
C LEU A 30 1.86 -12.20 -23.03
N PRO A 31 2.27 -10.92 -22.98
CA PRO A 31 3.68 -10.55 -22.87
C PRO A 31 4.36 -11.07 -21.59
N VAL A 32 3.69 -10.97 -20.43
CA VAL A 32 4.23 -11.45 -19.15
C VAL A 32 4.30 -12.97 -19.16
N TYR A 33 3.26 -13.67 -19.62
CA TYR A 33 3.30 -15.11 -19.82
C TYR A 33 4.48 -15.53 -20.69
N THR A 34 4.64 -14.90 -21.86
CA THR A 34 5.70 -15.21 -22.81
C THR A 34 7.08 -15.00 -22.19
N LEU A 35 7.29 -13.90 -21.46
CA LEU A 35 8.54 -13.64 -20.73
C LEU A 35 8.80 -14.73 -19.68
N LEU A 36 7.81 -15.05 -18.83
CA LEU A 36 7.98 -16.04 -17.76
C LEU A 36 8.21 -17.45 -18.32
N SER A 37 7.51 -17.85 -19.37
CA SER A 37 7.74 -19.11 -20.08
C SER A 37 9.14 -19.17 -20.67
N GLN A 38 9.58 -18.12 -21.37
CA GLN A 38 10.95 -18.09 -21.93
C GLN A 38 12.02 -18.17 -20.85
N LEU A 39 11.84 -17.49 -19.71
CA LEU A 39 12.77 -17.57 -18.58
C LEU A 39 12.84 -19.00 -18.01
N PHE A 40 11.69 -19.68 -17.91
CA PHE A 40 11.59 -21.03 -17.39
C PHE A 40 12.14 -22.08 -18.38
N ASP A 41 11.63 -22.10 -19.61
CA ASP A 41 11.94 -23.11 -20.64
C ASP A 41 13.41 -23.08 -21.07
N ASN A 42 14.04 -21.90 -21.04
CA ASN A 42 15.46 -21.75 -21.33
C ASN A 42 16.36 -21.95 -20.10
N ASN A 43 15.83 -22.50 -18.99
CA ASN A 43 16.56 -22.77 -17.75
C ASN A 43 17.21 -21.53 -17.11
N LEU A 44 16.71 -20.32 -17.43
CA LEU A 44 17.29 -19.06 -16.93
C LEU A 44 16.91 -18.81 -15.47
N LEU A 45 15.90 -19.53 -14.95
CA LEU A 45 15.47 -19.48 -13.55
C LEU A 45 16.18 -20.49 -12.64
N ASN A 46 17.05 -21.37 -13.15
CA ASN A 46 17.71 -22.41 -12.33
C ASN A 46 18.68 -21.84 -11.28
N ASP A 47 19.19 -20.64 -11.52
CA ASP A 47 20.10 -19.88 -10.65
C ASP A 47 19.59 -18.46 -10.33
N THR A 48 18.30 -18.19 -10.60
CA THR A 48 17.69 -16.87 -10.43
C THR A 48 16.49 -16.92 -9.50
N ILE A 49 16.50 -16.08 -8.46
CA ILE A 49 15.30 -15.79 -7.65
C ILE A 49 14.54 -14.66 -8.35
N LEU A 50 13.25 -14.88 -8.63
CA LEU A 50 12.40 -13.90 -9.30
C LEU A 50 11.33 -13.39 -8.32
N PHE A 51 11.27 -12.07 -8.18
CA PHE A 51 10.18 -11.37 -7.52
C PHE A 51 9.33 -10.68 -8.59
N LEU A 52 8.04 -11.02 -8.66
CA LEU A 52 7.05 -10.32 -9.47
C LEU A 52 6.13 -9.56 -8.51
N TYR A 53 6.13 -8.24 -8.55
CA TYR A 53 5.50 -7.43 -7.50
C TYR A 53 4.77 -6.20 -8.06
N SER A 54 3.89 -5.63 -7.24
CA SER A 54 3.32 -4.29 -7.41
C SER A 54 3.73 -3.40 -6.23
N ASP A 55 3.79 -2.09 -6.42
CA ASP A 55 3.99 -1.12 -5.35
C ASP A 55 2.66 -0.70 -4.69
N HIS A 56 1.57 -0.68 -5.46
CA HIS A 56 0.21 -0.43 -4.99
C HIS A 56 -0.85 -1.05 -5.91
N GLY A 57 -2.12 -1.04 -5.50
CA GLY A 57 -3.27 -1.32 -6.37
C GLY A 57 -3.79 -0.07 -7.11
N ILE A 58 -4.97 -0.12 -7.74
CA ILE A 58 -5.50 1.05 -8.46
C ILE A 58 -5.86 2.20 -7.50
N ARG A 59 -5.31 3.40 -7.75
CA ARG A 59 -5.40 4.54 -6.81
C ARG A 59 -6.56 5.50 -7.08
N PHE A 60 -7.30 5.31 -8.18
CA PHE A 60 -8.39 6.19 -8.56
C PHE A 60 -9.41 5.49 -9.45
N GLY A 61 -10.54 6.15 -9.66
CA GLY A 61 -11.67 5.63 -10.44
C GLY A 61 -12.69 4.87 -9.59
N LYS A 62 -13.72 4.34 -10.24
CA LYS A 62 -14.89 3.74 -9.56
C LYS A 62 -14.51 2.57 -8.65
N MET A 63 -13.49 1.79 -9.03
CA MET A 63 -13.01 0.67 -8.21
C MET A 63 -12.49 1.17 -6.85
N ARG A 64 -11.63 2.19 -6.83
CA ARG A 64 -11.06 2.79 -5.61
C ARG A 64 -12.11 3.36 -4.65
N SER A 65 -13.29 3.74 -5.16
CA SER A 65 -14.40 4.22 -4.33
C SER A 65 -15.05 3.12 -3.48
N THR A 66 -14.89 1.86 -3.84
CA THR A 66 -15.45 0.71 -3.11
C THR A 66 -14.59 0.33 -1.89
N ALA A 67 -15.15 -0.44 -0.95
CA ALA A 67 -14.40 -0.99 0.18
C ALA A 67 -13.28 -1.94 -0.31
N SER A 68 -13.59 -2.86 -1.22
CA SER A 68 -12.61 -3.77 -1.82
C SER A 68 -11.50 -3.01 -2.54
N GLY A 69 -11.82 -2.01 -3.35
CA GLY A 69 -10.79 -1.22 -4.04
C GLY A 69 -9.92 -0.38 -3.10
N THR A 70 -10.41 -0.03 -1.91
CA THR A 70 -9.57 0.58 -0.87
C THR A 70 -8.58 -0.42 -0.27
N LEU A 71 -8.98 -1.70 -0.13
CA LEU A 71 -8.05 -2.77 0.28
C LEU A 71 -7.04 -3.10 -0.82
N GLU A 72 -7.50 -3.24 -2.06
CA GLU A 72 -6.63 -3.54 -3.22
C GLU A 72 -5.54 -2.48 -3.42
N GLU A 73 -5.85 -1.19 -3.22
CA GLU A 73 -4.83 -0.12 -3.25
C GLU A 73 -3.69 -0.40 -2.26
N ARG A 74 -4.04 -0.87 -1.05
CA ARG A 74 -3.16 -0.99 0.11
C ARG A 74 -2.50 -2.37 0.23
N LEU A 75 -2.96 -3.34 -0.55
CA LEU A 75 -2.50 -4.72 -0.55
C LEU A 75 -1.90 -5.06 -1.92
N PRO A 76 -0.72 -4.52 -2.27
CA PRO A 76 -0.05 -4.93 -3.49
C PRO A 76 0.31 -6.41 -3.44
N PHE A 77 0.32 -7.07 -4.61
CA PHE A 77 0.76 -8.45 -4.70
C PHE A 77 2.29 -8.55 -4.74
N VAL A 78 2.80 -9.68 -4.24
CA VAL A 78 4.18 -10.14 -4.45
C VAL A 78 4.16 -11.64 -4.68
N TYR A 79 4.73 -12.07 -5.81
CA TYR A 79 5.01 -13.47 -6.10
C TYR A 79 6.52 -13.70 -6.07
N ILE A 80 6.93 -14.81 -5.47
CA ILE A 80 8.33 -15.18 -5.32
C ILE A 80 8.52 -16.56 -5.96
N TYR A 81 9.38 -16.63 -6.96
CA TYR A 81 9.90 -17.88 -7.48
C TYR A 81 11.31 -18.09 -6.92
N LEU A 82 11.51 -19.26 -6.29
CA LEU A 82 12.82 -19.72 -5.83
C LEU A 82 13.34 -20.84 -6.75
N PRO A 83 14.62 -20.77 -7.18
CA PRO A 83 15.26 -21.89 -7.86
C PRO A 83 15.33 -23.10 -6.93
N GLN A 84 15.33 -24.30 -7.50
CA GLN A 84 15.36 -25.54 -6.71
C GLN A 84 16.60 -25.62 -5.80
N SER A 85 17.73 -25.09 -6.25
CA SER A 85 18.98 -25.01 -5.47
C SER A 85 18.88 -24.12 -4.21
N TYR A 86 17.90 -23.22 -4.15
CA TYR A 86 17.67 -22.31 -3.03
C TYR A 86 16.46 -22.72 -2.17
N LYS A 87 15.68 -23.70 -2.63
CA LYS A 87 14.53 -24.23 -1.88
C LYS A 87 15.03 -25.25 -0.86
N SER A 88 14.85 -24.92 0.41
CA SER A 88 14.84 -25.89 1.51
C SER A 88 13.41 -26.08 2.00
N ASP A 89 13.14 -27.21 2.67
CA ASP A 89 11.84 -27.48 3.29
C ASP A 89 11.42 -26.37 4.27
N SER A 90 12.39 -25.80 4.99
CA SER A 90 12.16 -24.66 5.89
C SER A 90 11.75 -23.40 5.13
N ILE A 91 12.47 -23.01 4.08
CA ILE A 91 12.17 -21.80 3.31
C ILE A 91 10.83 -21.91 2.61
N ASP A 92 10.54 -23.05 1.96
CA ASP A 92 9.25 -23.26 1.28
C ASP A 92 8.09 -23.23 2.28
N LYS A 93 8.24 -23.88 3.44
CA LYS A 93 7.27 -23.82 4.54
C LYS A 93 7.02 -22.38 4.99
N TYR A 94 8.07 -21.61 5.27
CA TYR A 94 7.91 -20.25 5.78
C TYR A 94 7.30 -19.32 4.73
N LEU A 95 7.70 -19.39 3.47
CA LEU A 95 7.06 -18.61 2.41
C LEU A 95 5.56 -18.90 2.28
N ARG A 96 5.15 -20.17 2.40
CA ARG A 96 3.73 -20.55 2.40
C ARG A 96 2.98 -20.01 3.61
N ILE A 97 3.56 -20.10 4.82
CA ILE A 97 2.96 -19.53 6.04
C ILE A 97 2.82 -18.01 5.87
N ASN A 98 3.91 -17.36 5.46
CA ASN A 98 4.02 -15.90 5.34
C ASN A 98 3.07 -15.32 4.28
N SER A 99 2.70 -16.09 3.25
CA SER A 99 1.68 -15.71 2.26
C SER A 99 0.31 -15.36 2.88
N ARG A 100 0.08 -15.77 4.13
CA ARG A 100 -1.15 -15.49 4.91
C ARG A 100 -0.88 -14.66 6.17
N ARG A 101 0.26 -13.97 6.25
CA ARG A 101 0.65 -13.09 7.37
C ARG A 101 0.68 -11.63 6.93
N LEU A 102 0.59 -10.72 7.90
CA LEU A 102 0.87 -9.31 7.66
C LEU A 102 2.37 -9.13 7.37
N THR A 103 2.67 -8.80 6.13
CA THR A 103 4.02 -8.47 5.66
C THR A 103 4.05 -7.05 5.13
N THR A 104 5.26 -6.49 5.05
CA THR A 104 5.51 -5.13 4.59
C THR A 104 6.63 -5.13 3.53
N PRO A 105 6.78 -4.05 2.75
CA PRO A 105 7.95 -3.89 1.87
C PRO A 105 9.29 -4.00 2.61
N PHE A 106 9.34 -3.73 3.92
CA PHE A 106 10.55 -3.92 4.72
C PHE A 106 10.93 -5.39 4.88
N ASP A 107 9.97 -6.32 4.87
CA ASP A 107 10.26 -7.76 4.89
C ASP A 107 10.86 -8.21 3.56
N ILE A 108 10.44 -7.63 2.43
CA ILE A 108 11.08 -7.84 1.12
C ILE A 108 12.51 -7.32 1.15
N TYR A 109 12.73 -6.11 1.66
CA TYR A 109 14.08 -5.56 1.84
C TYR A 109 14.97 -6.48 2.70
N ALA A 110 14.46 -6.96 3.85
CA ALA A 110 15.16 -7.89 4.72
C ALA A 110 15.48 -9.22 4.01
N THR A 111 14.58 -9.71 3.16
CA THR A 111 14.78 -10.93 2.36
C THR A 111 15.85 -10.74 1.28
N LEU A 112 15.83 -9.62 0.57
CA LEU A 112 16.88 -9.29 -0.43
C LEU A 112 18.25 -9.16 0.23
N ARG A 113 18.31 -8.55 1.42
CA ARG A 113 19.52 -8.48 2.26
C ARG A 113 20.02 -9.88 2.68
N HIS A 114 19.10 -10.76 3.10
CA HIS A 114 19.40 -12.16 3.40
C HIS A 114 20.03 -12.85 2.18
N ILE A 115 19.40 -12.76 1.00
CA ILE A 115 19.91 -13.35 -0.25
C ILE A 115 21.33 -12.84 -0.56
N ALA A 116 21.54 -11.52 -0.48
CA ALA A 116 22.83 -10.89 -0.81
C ALA A 116 23.97 -11.33 0.13
N LYS A 117 23.66 -11.58 1.41
CA LYS A 117 24.65 -11.97 2.43
C LYS A 117 24.72 -13.49 2.69
N GLY A 118 23.79 -14.27 2.16
CA GLY A 118 23.66 -15.71 2.40
C GLY A 118 23.24 -16.08 3.83
N LYS A 119 22.81 -15.11 4.65
CA LYS A 119 22.31 -15.34 6.01
C LYS A 119 21.37 -14.23 6.45
N ALA A 120 20.44 -14.55 7.36
CA ALA A 120 19.55 -13.57 7.95
C ALA A 120 20.33 -12.52 8.74
N GLU A 121 19.87 -11.27 8.70
CA GLU A 121 20.41 -10.18 9.50
C GLU A 121 19.57 -9.99 10.76
N PRO A 122 20.12 -10.23 11.96
CA PRO A 122 19.33 -10.22 13.19
C PRO A 122 18.91 -8.82 13.66
N ASN A 123 19.57 -7.75 13.19
CA ASN A 123 19.44 -6.40 13.75
C ASN A 123 18.92 -5.37 12.72
N LEU A 124 17.98 -5.75 11.86
CA LEU A 124 17.31 -4.77 11.00
C LEU A 124 16.33 -3.94 11.82
N SER A 125 16.32 -2.61 11.60
CA SER A 125 15.40 -1.71 12.31
C SER A 125 13.94 -1.92 11.90
N HIS A 126 13.70 -2.42 10.69
CA HIS A 126 12.38 -2.75 10.16
C HIS A 126 12.44 -4.04 9.33
N GLY A 127 11.36 -4.80 9.39
CA GLY A 127 11.17 -6.01 8.59
C GLY A 127 11.99 -7.20 9.06
N MET A 128 11.56 -8.37 8.63
CA MET A 128 12.20 -9.65 8.85
C MET A 128 12.24 -10.42 7.53
N SER A 129 13.30 -11.19 7.32
CA SER A 129 13.41 -12.01 6.12
C SER A 129 12.24 -13.00 6.02
N LEU A 130 11.58 -13.04 4.87
CA LEU A 130 10.49 -13.96 4.54
C LEU A 130 10.94 -15.43 4.46
N PHE A 131 12.25 -15.70 4.45
CA PHE A 131 12.83 -17.03 4.64
C PHE A 131 12.77 -17.53 6.10
N ASN A 132 12.24 -16.73 7.02
CA ASN A 132 11.91 -17.11 8.39
C ASN A 132 10.40 -16.96 8.60
N GLU A 133 9.85 -17.59 9.64
CA GLU A 133 8.44 -17.40 9.98
C GLU A 133 8.16 -15.96 10.44
N ILE A 134 7.19 -15.32 9.80
CA ILE A 134 6.67 -14.02 10.22
C ILE A 134 5.67 -14.23 11.37
N PRO A 135 5.82 -13.51 12.50
CA PRO A 135 4.94 -13.68 13.65
C PRO A 135 3.45 -13.47 13.33
N VAL A 136 2.59 -14.32 13.91
CA VAL A 136 1.13 -14.23 13.74
C VAL A 136 0.53 -12.96 14.34
N ASN A 137 1.15 -12.45 15.40
CA ASN A 137 0.65 -11.36 16.22
C ASN A 137 1.14 -9.97 15.76
N ARG A 138 1.67 -9.86 14.54
CA ARG A 138 1.98 -8.55 13.94
C ARG A 138 0.73 -7.70 13.83
N SER A 139 0.87 -6.42 14.14
CA SER A 139 -0.17 -5.41 13.98
C SER A 139 0.36 -4.25 13.14
N CYS A 140 -0.54 -3.39 12.65
CA CYS A 140 -0.11 -2.16 11.99
C CYS A 140 0.81 -1.32 12.89
N ASP A 141 0.65 -1.41 14.22
CA ASP A 141 1.44 -0.64 15.18
C ASP A 141 2.85 -1.20 15.35
N SER A 142 2.95 -2.54 15.48
CA SER A 142 4.26 -3.20 15.58
C SER A 142 5.09 -3.00 14.33
N GLU A 143 4.43 -2.97 13.16
CA GLU A 143 5.07 -2.79 11.86
C GLU A 143 5.11 -1.32 11.39
N GLN A 144 4.72 -0.37 12.24
CA GLN A 144 4.76 1.07 11.96
C GLN A 144 3.97 1.48 10.70
N ILE A 145 2.93 0.72 10.37
CA ILE A 145 1.96 1.04 9.34
C ILE A 145 1.02 2.11 9.90
N SER A 146 1.00 3.28 9.26
CA SER A 146 0.08 4.36 9.61
C SER A 146 -1.37 3.89 9.60
N GLU A 147 -2.19 4.43 10.49
CA GLU A 147 -3.63 4.17 10.54
C GLU A 147 -4.32 4.43 9.18
N HIS A 148 -3.81 5.39 8.42
CA HIS A 148 -4.31 5.66 7.07
C HIS A 148 -4.14 4.47 6.12
N TRP A 149 -3.07 3.69 6.26
CA TRP A 149 -2.70 2.58 5.38
C TRP A 149 -3.01 1.20 5.97
N CYS A 150 -3.44 1.14 7.23
CA CYS A 150 -3.74 -0.12 7.90
C CYS A 150 -4.89 -0.87 7.20
N THR A 151 -4.69 -2.16 6.97
CA THR A 151 -5.65 -3.08 6.32
C THR A 151 -6.10 -4.20 7.25
N CYS A 152 -5.51 -4.31 8.43
CA CYS A 152 -6.03 -5.17 9.49
C CYS A 152 -7.49 -4.83 9.74
N ALA A 153 -8.33 -5.84 9.97
CA ALA A 153 -9.77 -5.68 10.16
C ALA A 153 -10.07 -4.78 11.37
N GLN A 154 -10.08 -3.47 11.14
CA GLN A 154 -10.59 -2.51 12.11
C GLN A 154 -12.09 -2.42 11.92
N GLN A 155 -12.81 -2.35 13.04
CA GLN A 155 -14.24 -2.03 13.04
C GLN A 155 -14.43 -0.57 12.63
N HIS A 156 -14.35 -0.32 11.32
CA HIS A 156 -14.70 0.95 10.73
C HIS A 156 -16.21 1.04 10.68
N ASN A 157 -16.79 1.73 11.66
CA ASN A 157 -18.22 1.99 11.70
C ASN A 157 -18.55 3.10 10.72
N GLN A 158 -19.35 2.78 9.69
CA GLN A 158 -19.81 3.79 8.75
C GLN A 158 -20.69 4.81 9.48
N ILE A 159 -20.32 6.08 9.38
CA ILE A 159 -21.11 7.19 9.91
C ILE A 159 -22.21 7.50 8.90
N LYS A 160 -23.47 7.45 9.34
CA LYS A 160 -24.65 7.68 8.47
C LYS A 160 -25.14 9.13 8.48
N SER A 161 -24.91 9.87 9.56
CA SER A 161 -25.24 11.29 9.69
C SER A 161 -23.97 12.12 9.91
N TYR A 162 -23.82 13.19 9.14
CA TYR A 162 -22.58 13.96 9.07
C TYR A 162 -22.60 15.30 9.82
N GLU A 163 -23.73 15.65 10.43
CA GLU A 163 -23.90 16.92 11.16
C GLU A 163 -22.80 17.10 12.20
N ASN A 164 -22.51 16.03 12.95
CA ASN A 164 -21.51 16.03 14.01
C ASN A 164 -20.06 15.82 13.56
N ILE A 165 -19.78 15.74 12.25
CA ILE A 165 -18.39 15.59 11.74
C ILE A 165 -18.02 16.59 10.64
N THR A 166 -18.92 17.51 10.31
CA THR A 166 -18.68 18.53 9.28
C THR A 166 -17.49 19.44 9.62
N PHE A 167 -17.23 19.68 10.91
CA PHE A 167 -16.04 20.43 11.34
C PHE A 167 -14.72 19.70 11.01
N ILE A 168 -14.71 18.36 11.03
CA ILE A 168 -13.54 17.55 10.65
C ILE A 168 -13.29 17.66 9.14
N ALA A 169 -14.36 17.64 8.34
CA ALA A 169 -14.25 17.84 6.89
C ALA A 169 -13.69 19.24 6.56
N ASN A 170 -14.15 20.29 7.24
CA ASN A 170 -13.61 21.64 7.08
C ASN A 170 -12.13 21.74 7.53
N PHE A 171 -11.74 21.03 8.60
CA PHE A 171 -10.34 20.93 9.01
C PHE A 171 -9.47 20.31 7.91
N ILE A 172 -9.92 19.21 7.29
CA ILE A 172 -9.19 18.58 6.16
C ILE A 172 -9.04 19.57 5.00
N VAL A 173 -10.11 20.27 4.59
CA VAL A 173 -10.04 21.25 3.50
C VAL A 173 -9.11 22.43 3.83
N SER A 174 -9.09 22.86 5.09
CA SER A 174 -8.17 23.90 5.56
C SER A 174 -6.71 23.44 5.45
N GLU A 175 -6.43 22.18 5.81
CA GLU A 175 -5.10 21.60 5.67
C GLU A 175 -4.67 21.45 4.20
N VAL A 176 -5.57 21.04 3.31
CA VAL A 176 -5.28 21.01 1.87
C VAL A 176 -4.92 22.40 1.37
N ASN A 177 -5.71 23.43 1.71
CA ASN A 177 -5.39 24.81 1.33
C ASN A 177 -4.05 25.28 1.93
N ARG A 178 -3.71 24.86 3.16
CA ARG A 178 -2.42 25.12 3.80
C ARG A 178 -1.27 24.51 2.98
N LEU A 179 -1.41 23.27 2.53
CA LEU A 179 -0.42 22.60 1.67
C LEU A 179 -0.28 23.29 0.30
N LEU A 180 -1.33 23.91 -0.22
CA LEU A 180 -1.33 24.63 -1.49
C LEU A 180 -0.83 26.08 -1.38
N MET A 181 -0.62 26.63 -0.18
CA MET A 181 -0.18 28.03 0.00
C MET A 181 1.06 28.40 -0.82
N PRO A 182 2.12 27.57 -0.92
CA PRO A 182 3.32 27.90 -1.71
C PRO A 182 3.06 28.09 -3.20
N VAL A 183 1.94 27.59 -3.72
CA VAL A 183 1.53 27.68 -5.13
C VAL A 183 0.15 28.33 -5.30
N SER A 184 -0.28 29.11 -4.30
CA SER A 184 -1.61 29.74 -4.26
C SER A 184 -1.90 30.64 -5.46
N GLN A 185 -0.87 31.21 -6.10
CA GLN A 185 -0.99 31.98 -7.34
C GLN A 185 -1.44 31.13 -8.55
N LEU A 186 -1.27 29.81 -8.51
CA LEU A 186 -1.68 28.87 -9.56
C LEU A 186 -3.00 28.14 -9.22
N CYS A 187 -3.47 28.25 -7.98
CA CYS A 187 -4.53 27.40 -7.43
C CYS A 187 -5.68 28.25 -6.88
N HIS A 188 -6.92 27.90 -7.27
CA HIS A 188 -8.09 28.47 -6.62
C HIS A 188 -8.26 27.91 -5.20
N LYS A 189 -8.65 28.75 -4.24
CA LYS A 189 -8.91 28.32 -2.85
C LYS A 189 -10.04 27.29 -2.82
N LEU A 190 -9.77 26.12 -2.25
CA LEU A 190 -10.74 25.04 -2.19
C LEU A 190 -11.72 25.27 -1.04
N VAL A 191 -13.00 24.96 -1.28
CA VAL A 191 -14.05 25.01 -0.27
C VAL A 191 -14.72 23.65 -0.12
N PHE A 192 -15.12 23.31 1.10
CA PHE A 192 -15.86 22.08 1.37
C PHE A 192 -17.18 22.07 0.60
N ASN A 193 -17.50 20.96 -0.05
CA ASN A 193 -18.76 20.77 -0.77
C ASN A 193 -19.65 19.73 -0.07
N LYS A 194 -19.18 18.49 0.05
CA LYS A 194 -19.91 17.42 0.78
C LYS A 194 -18.99 16.30 1.23
N ILE A 195 -19.40 15.59 2.28
CA ILE A 195 -18.80 14.30 2.65
C ILE A 195 -19.34 13.24 1.69
N HIS A 196 -18.43 12.46 1.11
CA HIS A 196 -18.78 11.31 0.27
C HIS A 196 -19.00 10.06 1.14
N SER A 197 -18.08 9.79 2.07
CA SER A 197 -18.21 8.72 3.06
C SER A 197 -17.35 9.04 4.28
N ALA A 198 -17.77 8.60 5.46
CA ALA A 198 -16.96 8.68 6.66
C ALA A 198 -17.06 7.41 7.49
N PHE A 199 -15.93 7.00 8.06
CA PHE A 199 -15.83 5.85 8.94
C PHE A 199 -15.14 6.24 10.24
N GLU A 200 -15.65 5.76 11.37
CA GLU A 200 -15.03 5.89 12.69
C GLU A 200 -14.35 4.57 13.06
N SER A 201 -13.11 4.63 13.53
CA SER A 201 -12.45 3.50 14.22
C SER A 201 -11.86 3.94 15.56
N GLN A 202 -11.65 2.96 16.43
CA GLN A 202 -11.01 3.10 17.73
C GLN A 202 -9.90 2.05 17.82
N ARG A 203 -8.70 2.47 18.20
CA ARG A 203 -7.51 1.61 18.23
C ARG A 203 -7.35 0.90 19.58
N ASN A 204 -7.85 1.52 20.66
CA ASN A 204 -7.80 1.06 22.04
C ASN A 204 -9.16 1.29 22.72
N GLU A 205 -9.43 0.60 23.83
CA GLU A 205 -10.62 0.80 24.69
C GLU A 205 -10.67 2.19 25.35
N THR A 206 -9.62 3.00 25.22
CA THR A 206 -9.62 4.38 25.73
C THR A 206 -10.55 5.25 24.89
N HIS A 207 -11.75 5.53 25.42
CA HIS A 207 -12.82 6.32 24.78
C HIS A 207 -12.42 7.74 24.30
N TYR A 208 -11.24 8.23 24.65
CA TYR A 208 -10.79 9.61 24.37
C TYR A 208 -10.14 9.81 22.98
N GLN A 209 -9.77 8.73 22.29
CA GLN A 209 -9.08 8.81 21.00
C GLN A 209 -9.88 8.10 19.91
N LYS A 210 -10.29 8.88 18.90
CA LYS A 210 -11.04 8.39 17.75
C LYS A 210 -10.31 8.69 16.45
N TYR A 211 -10.46 7.80 15.48
CA TYR A 211 -9.95 8.00 14.13
C TYR A 211 -11.12 8.10 13.16
N TYR A 212 -11.03 9.08 12.26
CA TYR A 212 -12.02 9.35 11.23
C TYR A 212 -11.37 9.23 9.86
N LEU A 213 -11.75 8.21 9.10
CA LEU A 213 -11.41 8.12 7.69
C LEU A 213 -12.51 8.81 6.89
N ILE A 214 -12.21 9.99 6.33
CA ILE A 214 -13.19 10.82 5.63
C ILE A 214 -12.80 10.93 4.16
N LYS A 215 -13.73 10.54 3.29
CA LYS A 215 -13.74 10.92 1.87
C LYS A 215 -14.65 12.12 1.69
N LEU A 216 -14.14 13.23 1.16
CA LEU A 216 -14.90 14.46 0.93
C LEU A 216 -14.68 15.01 -0.47
N ILE A 217 -15.63 15.82 -0.93
CA ILE A 217 -15.60 16.53 -2.21
C ILE A 217 -15.43 18.03 -1.92
N VAL A 218 -14.61 18.71 -2.71
CA VAL A 218 -14.41 20.16 -2.65
C VAL A 218 -14.90 20.88 -3.91
N LYS A 219 -15.03 22.20 -3.85
CA LYS A 219 -15.21 23.09 -5.01
C LYS A 219 -14.03 24.07 -5.13
N PRO A 220 -13.76 24.61 -6.34
CA PRO A 220 -14.49 24.40 -7.60
C PRO A 220 -14.06 23.14 -8.37
N SER A 221 -12.96 22.49 -8.00
CA SER A 221 -12.37 21.39 -8.77
C SER A 221 -13.15 20.08 -8.73
N TYR A 222 -14.12 19.92 -7.84
CA TYR A 222 -14.77 18.63 -7.56
C TYR A 222 -13.78 17.51 -7.24
N ALA A 223 -12.58 17.87 -6.75
CA ALA A 223 -11.60 16.91 -6.27
C ALA A 223 -12.17 16.13 -5.08
N VAL A 224 -11.86 14.83 -5.05
CA VAL A 224 -12.23 13.92 -3.97
C VAL A 224 -10.98 13.65 -3.15
N PHE A 225 -10.99 14.07 -1.90
CA PHE A 225 -9.90 13.83 -0.95
C PHE A 225 -10.28 12.76 0.06
N GLU A 226 -9.33 11.91 0.41
CA GLU A 226 -9.38 10.95 1.51
C GLU A 226 -8.32 11.32 2.54
N ALA A 227 -8.70 11.42 3.80
CA ALA A 227 -7.77 11.67 4.90
C ALA A 227 -8.19 10.91 6.15
N THR A 228 -7.20 10.51 6.94
CA THR A 228 -7.42 9.98 8.29
C THR A 228 -7.15 11.08 9.31
N VAL A 229 -8.15 11.42 10.12
CA VAL A 229 -8.04 12.42 11.19
C VAL A 229 -8.12 11.74 12.54
N ARG A 230 -7.12 11.96 13.38
CA ARG A 230 -7.18 11.60 14.81
C ARG A 230 -7.80 12.75 15.59
N LYS A 231 -8.86 12.46 16.34
CA LYS A 231 -9.46 13.35 17.33
C LYS A 231 -9.08 12.90 18.73
N MET A 232 -8.45 13.78 19.50
CA MET A 232 -8.19 13.60 20.93
C MET A 232 -8.79 14.80 21.66
N PHE A 233 -9.86 14.59 22.44
CA PHE A 233 -10.69 15.67 22.97
C PHE A 233 -11.15 16.61 21.83
N ASP A 234 -10.72 17.87 21.82
CA ASP A 234 -11.02 18.87 20.79
C ASP A 234 -9.85 19.10 19.80
N LYS A 235 -8.75 18.36 19.94
CA LYS A 235 -7.60 18.47 19.04
C LYS A 235 -7.74 17.52 17.85
N LEU A 236 -7.64 18.07 16.65
CA LEU A 236 -7.61 17.32 15.39
C LEU A 236 -6.18 17.26 14.84
N LYS A 237 -5.78 16.10 14.31
CA LYS A 237 -4.50 15.90 13.65
C LYS A 237 -4.66 14.98 12.44
N ILE A 238 -4.12 15.38 11.29
CA ILE A 238 -3.99 14.49 10.13
C ILE A 238 -2.98 13.38 10.45
N ILE A 239 -3.35 12.15 10.14
CA ILE A 239 -2.50 10.96 10.29
C ILE A 239 -2.15 10.46 8.90
N GLY A 240 -0.85 10.45 8.57
CA GLY A 240 -0.38 10.18 7.21
C GLY A 240 -0.62 11.35 6.28
N ASP A 241 -0.89 11.04 5.02
CA ASP A 241 -1.10 12.02 3.95
C ASP A 241 -2.59 12.28 3.69
N ILE A 242 -2.86 13.33 2.91
CA ILE A 242 -4.18 13.60 2.33
C ILE A 242 -4.16 13.15 0.87
N SER A 243 -4.88 12.07 0.56
CA SER A 243 -4.90 11.45 -0.75
C SER A 243 -5.95 12.07 -1.65
N ARG A 244 -5.60 12.51 -2.87
CA ARG A 244 -6.57 12.80 -3.91
C ARG A 244 -6.92 11.52 -4.66
N ILE A 245 -8.18 11.07 -4.59
CA ILE A 245 -8.61 9.74 -5.06
C ILE A 245 -9.38 9.77 -6.39
N ASN A 246 -9.48 10.94 -7.03
CA ASN A 246 -9.98 11.09 -8.40
C ASN A 246 -8.97 11.83 -9.29
N LYS A 247 -9.09 11.62 -10.61
CA LYS A 247 -8.16 12.15 -11.60
C LYS A 247 -8.01 13.68 -11.50
N TYR A 248 -6.82 14.16 -11.85
CA TYR A 248 -6.52 15.58 -12.02
C TYR A 248 -7.16 16.07 -13.32
N GLY A 249 -8.08 17.03 -13.25
CA GLY A 249 -8.84 17.57 -14.40
C GLY A 249 -10.26 17.04 -14.42
#